data_AF-A0A3D9MEV5-F1
#
_entry.id   AF-A0A3D9MEV5-F1
#
_cell.length_a   1.000
_cell.length_b   1.000
_cell.length_c   1.000
_cell.angle_alpha   90.00
_cell.angle_beta   90.00
_cell.angle_gamma   90.00
#
_symmetry.space_group_name_H-M   'P 1'
#
loop_
_entity.id
_entity.type
_entity.pdbx_description
1 polymer ?
#
loop_
_entity_poly.entity_id
_entity_poly.type
_entity_poly.pdbx_seq_one_letter_code
_entity_poly.pdbx_strand_id
1 'polypeptide(L)'
;MSKSVKNSRTTSRPPVDALQYEKLALSAFGLLERQLSQLDKLVTLAASIVRSPAVTREERHRQRKLLELLLDTGEDYQREVEIDRELYQVIALDAKGIPQSRITARHAADLLAKATKTASEDRERIGAKRTMQNRQPRFRTITRATTAAH
;
A
#
# COMPACT_ATOMS: atom_id res chain seq x y z
N MET A 1 23.94 -31.11 34.66
CA MET A 1 23.87 -29.70 35.10
C MET A 1 23.98 -28.80 33.87
N SER A 2 22.84 -28.42 33.30
CA SER A 2 22.71 -27.64 32.07
C SER A 2 23.04 -26.17 32.34
N LYS A 3 24.07 -25.61 31.71
CA LYS A 3 24.36 -24.17 31.81
C LYS A 3 23.83 -23.44 30.57
N SER A 4 22.86 -22.60 30.88
CA SER A 4 22.05 -21.72 30.03
C SER A 4 22.82 -20.98 28.93
N VAL A 5 22.21 -20.97 27.74
CA VAL A 5 22.55 -20.17 26.57
C VAL A 5 22.50 -18.69 26.97
N LYS A 6 23.66 -18.04 27.02
CA LYS A 6 23.74 -16.59 27.21
C LYS A 6 23.13 -15.92 25.99
N ASN A 7 21.94 -15.37 26.20
CA ASN A 7 21.23 -14.45 25.33
C ASN A 7 22.21 -13.58 24.53
N SER A 8 22.18 -13.75 23.21
CA SER A 8 22.73 -12.79 22.27
C SER A 8 22.15 -11.43 22.65
N ARG A 9 22.99 -10.55 23.19
CA ARG A 9 22.69 -9.13 23.36
C ARG A 9 22.34 -8.60 21.97
N THR A 10 21.05 -8.59 21.65
CA THR A 10 20.47 -7.62 20.74
C THR A 10 20.88 -6.28 21.31
N THR A 11 21.83 -5.63 20.65
CA THR A 11 22.27 -4.28 20.97
C THR A 11 21.03 -3.40 20.93
N SER A 12 20.46 -3.15 22.12
CA SER A 12 19.36 -2.23 22.31
C SER A 12 19.86 -0.88 21.84
N ARG A 13 19.34 -0.44 20.69
CA ARG A 13 19.51 0.94 20.24
C ARG A 13 18.93 1.85 21.34
N PRO A 14 19.49 3.05 21.58
CA PRO A 14 18.77 4.04 22.35
C PRO A 14 17.40 4.26 21.68
N PRO A 15 16.31 4.41 22.45
CA PRO A 15 14.99 4.68 21.90
C PRO A 15 15.12 5.93 21.01
N VAL A 16 14.92 5.73 19.71
CA VAL A 16 14.80 6.84 18.76
C VAL A 16 13.58 7.64 19.24
N ASP A 17 13.80 8.92 19.51
CA ASP A 17 12.83 9.78 20.17
C ASP A 17 11.50 9.76 19.40
N ALA A 18 10.37 9.58 20.08
CA ALA A 18 9.06 9.41 19.44
C ALA A 18 8.73 10.58 18.48
N LEU A 19 9.27 11.76 18.79
CA LEU A 19 9.17 12.98 18.00
C LEU A 19 9.89 12.88 16.64
N GLN A 20 10.93 12.05 16.50
CA GLN A 20 11.61 11.81 15.22
C GLN A 20 10.76 10.90 14.31
N TYR A 21 10.12 9.88 14.88
CA TYR A 21 9.17 9.03 14.15
C TYR A 21 7.93 9.80 13.71
N GLU A 22 7.42 10.69 14.55
CA GLU A 22 6.31 11.56 14.21
C GLU A 22 6.64 12.45 12.99
N LYS A 23 7.80 13.12 13.01
CA LYS A 23 8.26 13.94 11.87
C LYS A 23 8.39 13.12 10.58
N LEU A 24 8.92 11.91 10.70
CA LEU A 24 9.13 10.99 9.60
C LEU A 24 7.81 10.45 9.03
N ALA A 25 6.84 10.19 9.90
CA ALA A 25 5.49 9.80 9.52
C ALA A 25 4.74 10.96 8.83
N LEU A 26 4.88 12.19 9.36
CA LEU A 26 4.31 13.39 8.73
C LEU A 26 4.94 13.68 7.36
N SER A 27 6.25 13.49 7.20
CA SER A 27 6.90 13.63 5.89
C SER A 27 6.43 12.57 4.90
N ALA A 28 6.30 11.31 5.35
CA ALA A 28 5.73 10.22 4.56
C ALA A 28 4.29 10.52 4.12
N PHE A 29 3.48 11.08 5.01
CA PHE A 29 2.11 11.48 4.70
C PHE A 29 2.07 12.60 3.65
N GLY A 30 2.89 13.65 3.79
CA GLY A 30 2.97 14.72 2.80
C GLY A 30 3.45 14.25 1.42
N LEU A 31 4.34 13.25 1.37
CA LEU A 31 4.75 12.61 0.11
C LEU A 31 3.57 11.88 -0.55
N LEU A 32 2.74 11.17 0.21
CA LEU A 32 1.54 10.52 -0.32
C LEU A 32 0.53 11.54 -0.88
N GLU A 33 0.31 12.66 -0.18
CA GLU A 33 -0.56 13.73 -0.68
C GLU A 33 -0.05 14.33 -2.00
N ARG A 34 1.28 14.50 -2.11
CA ARG A 34 1.93 14.93 -3.35
C ARG A 34 1.70 13.91 -4.47
N GLN A 35 1.90 12.62 -4.21
CA GLN A 35 1.69 11.55 -5.18
C GLN A 35 0.24 11.49 -5.67
N LEU A 36 -0.74 11.65 -4.76
CA LEU A 36 -2.15 11.73 -5.14
C LEU A 36 -2.42 12.92 -6.06
N SER A 37 -1.86 14.09 -5.73
CA SER A 37 -2.00 15.31 -6.54
C SER A 37 -1.34 15.17 -7.92
N GLN A 38 -0.19 14.49 -7.99
CA GLN A 38 0.51 14.17 -9.24
C GLN A 38 -0.33 13.23 -10.12
N LEU A 39 -0.89 12.18 -9.53
CA LEU A 39 -1.74 11.23 -10.25
C LEU A 39 -3.02 11.90 -10.77
N ASP A 40 -3.65 12.75 -9.97
CA ASP A 40 -4.85 13.50 -10.38
C ASP A 40 -4.59 14.39 -11.62
N LYS A 41 -3.41 15.02 -11.68
CA LYS A 41 -2.98 15.79 -12.86
C LYS A 41 -2.83 14.90 -14.10
N LEU A 42 -2.18 13.73 -13.98
CA LEU A 42 -2.03 12.79 -15.09
C LEU A 42 -3.39 12.27 -15.57
N VAL A 43 -4.28 11.92 -14.64
CA VAL A 43 -5.65 11.46 -14.95
C VAL A 43 -6.42 12.56 -15.66
N THR A 44 -6.34 13.80 -15.18
CA THR A 44 -7.00 14.95 -15.79
C THR A 44 -6.49 15.21 -17.21
N LEU A 45 -5.16 15.17 -17.41
CA LEU A 45 -4.55 15.35 -18.72
C LEU A 45 -4.98 14.23 -19.67
N ALA A 46 -4.91 12.97 -19.25
CA ALA A 46 -5.35 11.83 -20.06
C ALA A 46 -6.85 11.91 -20.40
N ALA A 47 -7.70 12.26 -19.44
CA ALA A 47 -9.13 12.46 -19.65
C ALA A 47 -9.40 13.59 -20.66
N SER A 48 -8.60 14.66 -20.66
CA SER A 48 -8.73 15.75 -21.63
C SER A 48 -8.44 15.29 -23.06
N ILE A 49 -7.46 14.42 -23.25
CA ILE A 49 -7.10 13.84 -24.56
C ILE A 49 -8.21 12.92 -25.06
N VAL A 50 -8.77 12.09 -24.17
CA VAL A 50 -9.86 11.15 -24.51
C VAL A 50 -11.16 11.88 -24.86
N ARG A 51 -11.51 12.95 -24.13
CA ARG A 51 -12.75 13.71 -24.35
C ARG A 51 -12.73 14.60 -25.59
N SER A 52 -11.55 14.98 -26.07
CA SER A 52 -11.37 15.88 -27.21
C SER A 52 -10.64 15.17 -28.34
N PRO A 53 -11.30 14.25 -29.07
CA PRO A 53 -10.67 13.51 -30.17
C PRO A 53 -10.28 14.43 -31.31
N ALA A 54 -9.06 14.27 -31.83
CA ALA A 54 -8.57 15.07 -32.95
C ALA A 54 -9.23 14.64 -34.27
N VAL A 55 -9.80 15.61 -34.99
CA VAL A 55 -10.41 15.42 -36.31
C VAL A 55 -9.45 15.91 -37.40
N THR A 56 -8.73 17.01 -37.13
CA THR A 56 -7.77 17.59 -38.08
C THR A 56 -6.36 17.03 -37.92
N ARG A 57 -5.47 17.29 -38.90
CA ARG A 57 -4.07 16.85 -38.84
C ARG A 57 -3.30 17.61 -37.76
N GLU A 58 -3.60 18.90 -37.62
CA GLU A 58 -3.02 19.82 -36.64
C GLU A 58 -3.43 19.42 -35.22
N GLU A 59 -4.69 19.03 -35.02
CA GLU A 59 -5.16 18.48 -33.74
C GLU A 59 -4.48 17.16 -33.40
N ARG A 60 -4.30 16.26 -34.38
CA ARG A 60 -3.58 14.99 -34.16
C ARG A 60 -2.12 15.22 -33.76
N HIS A 61 -1.47 16.21 -34.39
CA HIS A 61 -0.10 16.57 -34.02
C HIS A 61 -0.04 17.17 -32.60
N ARG A 62 -1.00 18.03 -32.24
CA ARG A 62 -1.13 18.57 -30.87
C ARG A 62 -1.40 17.48 -29.85
N GLN A 63 -2.31 16.54 -30.12
CA GLN A 63 -2.58 15.40 -29.25
C GLN A 63 -1.35 14.52 -29.06
N ARG A 64 -0.59 14.27 -30.13
CA ARG A 64 0.67 13.51 -30.03
C ARG A 64 1.67 14.18 -29.08
N LYS A 65 1.81 15.51 -29.18
CA LYS A 65 2.66 16.28 -28.26
C LYS A 65 2.16 16.23 -26.80
N LEU A 66 0.84 16.24 -26.58
CA LEU A 66 0.27 16.07 -25.24
C LEU A 66 0.50 14.67 -24.69
N LEU A 67 0.48 13.64 -25.53
CA LEU A 67 0.82 12.27 -25.14
C LEU A 67 2.30 12.11 -24.80
N GLU A 68 3.19 12.74 -25.57
CA GLU A 68 4.63 12.81 -25.26
C GLU A 68 4.85 13.49 -23.90
N LEU A 69 4.22 14.64 -23.65
CA LEU A 69 4.28 15.31 -22.35
C LEU A 69 3.74 14.44 -21.21
N LEU A 70 2.64 13.71 -21.43
CA LEU A 70 2.08 12.80 -20.44
C LEU A 70 3.05 11.67 -20.09
N LEU A 71 3.74 11.12 -21.09
CA LEU A 71 4.77 10.09 -20.92
C LEU A 71 5.94 10.63 -20.11
N ASP A 72 6.53 11.74 -20.54
CA ASP A 72 7.68 12.37 -19.88
C ASP A 72 7.37 12.68 -18.40
N THR A 73 6.20 13.27 -18.15
CA THR A 73 5.75 13.60 -16.78
C THR A 73 5.53 12.34 -15.94
N GLY A 74 4.99 11.27 -16.54
CA GLY A 74 4.82 9.99 -15.87
C GLY A 74 6.15 9.35 -15.48
N GLU A 75 7.14 9.40 -16.37
CA GLU A 75 8.50 8.90 -16.12
C GLU A 75 9.25 9.74 -15.06
N ASP A 76 9.04 11.05 -15.05
CA ASP A 76 9.54 11.93 -13.99
C ASP A 76 8.94 11.54 -12.63
N TYR A 77 7.62 11.39 -12.55
CA TYR A 77 6.96 10.98 -11.30
C TYR A 77 7.39 9.58 -10.85
N GLN A 78 7.57 8.63 -11.77
CA GLN A 78 8.07 7.31 -11.43
C GLN A 78 9.45 7.38 -10.77
N ARG A 79 10.38 8.16 -11.33
CA ARG A 79 11.72 8.36 -10.76
C ARG A 79 11.66 8.99 -9.37
N GLU A 80 10.78 9.95 -9.15
CA GLU A 80 10.56 10.53 -7.81
C GLU A 80 10.10 9.48 -6.80
N VAL A 81 9.13 8.63 -7.18
CA VAL A 81 8.63 7.56 -6.28
C VAL A 81 9.69 6.50 -5.99
N GLU A 82 10.56 6.18 -6.95
CA GLU A 82 11.67 5.25 -6.74
C GLU A 82 12.67 5.75 -5.70
N ILE A 83 12.94 7.07 -5.69
CA ILE A 83 13.77 7.71 -4.66
C ILE A 83 13.07 7.63 -3.30
N ASP A 84 11.77 7.92 -3.23
CA ASP A 84 11.01 7.85 -1.98
C ASP A 84 10.88 6.43 -1.43
N ARG A 85 10.94 5.40 -2.28
CA ARG A 85 10.85 3.98 -1.89
C ARG A 85 11.94 3.57 -0.91
N GLU A 86 13.17 4.06 -1.09
CA GLU A 86 14.27 3.79 -0.18
C GLU A 86 14.01 4.38 1.21
N LEU A 87 13.46 5.60 1.26
CA LEU A 87 13.06 6.25 2.50
C LEU A 87 11.99 5.42 3.23
N TYR A 88 10.92 5.01 2.55
CA TYR A 88 9.87 4.18 3.16
C TYR A 88 10.40 2.82 3.66
N GLN A 89 11.36 2.23 2.94
CA GLN A 89 11.99 0.99 3.37
C GLN A 89 12.78 1.17 4.68
N VAL A 90 13.53 2.26 4.81
CA VAL A 90 14.24 2.59 6.06
C VAL A 90 13.28 2.81 7.21
N ILE A 91 12.20 3.57 7.00
CA ILE A 91 11.15 3.81 8.01
C ILE A 91 10.54 2.49 8.48
N ALA A 92 10.17 1.62 7.55
CA ALA A 92 9.53 0.34 7.85
C ALA A 92 10.46 -0.64 8.59
N LEU A 93 11.76 -0.63 8.26
CA LEU A 93 12.76 -1.46 8.94
C LEU A 93 13.05 -0.93 10.36
N ASP A 94 13.11 0.40 10.53
CA ASP A 94 13.33 1.04 11.82
C ASP A 94 12.13 0.81 12.76
N ALA A 95 10.89 0.99 12.27
CA ALA A 95 9.67 0.71 13.03
C ALA A 95 9.54 -0.77 13.46
N LYS A 96 10.19 -1.69 12.73
CA LYS A 96 10.26 -3.12 13.08
C LYS A 96 11.39 -3.45 14.06
N GLY A 97 12.19 -2.47 14.47
CA GLY A 97 13.31 -2.65 15.39
C GLY A 97 14.48 -3.44 14.78
N ILE A 98 14.62 -3.47 13.45
CA ILE A 98 15.69 -4.20 12.78
C ILE A 98 16.95 -3.31 12.75
N PRO A 99 18.04 -3.66 13.47
CA PRO A 99 19.21 -2.82 13.53
C PRO A 99 19.88 -2.70 12.16
N GLN A 100 20.47 -1.52 11.91
CA GLN A 100 21.25 -1.14 10.73
C GLN A 100 22.59 -1.91 10.64
N SER A 101 22.58 -3.21 10.93
CA SER A 101 23.61 -4.13 10.44
C SER A 101 23.52 -4.14 8.92
N ARG A 102 24.65 -4.12 8.20
CA ARG A 102 24.68 -4.30 6.74
C ARG A 102 23.78 -5.48 6.40
N ILE A 103 22.58 -5.21 5.90
CA ILE A 103 21.61 -6.24 5.62
C ILE A 103 22.20 -7.02 4.47
N THR A 104 22.74 -8.21 4.76
CA THR A 104 23.23 -9.09 3.72
C THR A 104 22.06 -9.44 2.81
N ALA A 105 22.30 -9.64 1.51
CA ALA A 105 21.24 -9.92 0.54
C ALA A 105 20.33 -11.08 0.98
N ARG A 106 20.90 -12.08 1.67
CA ARG A 106 20.17 -13.20 2.26
C ARG A 106 19.22 -12.76 3.38
N HIS A 107 19.66 -11.86 4.25
CA HIS A 107 18.81 -11.34 5.32
C HIS A 107 17.69 -10.44 4.78
N ALA A 108 17.96 -9.64 3.73
CA ALA A 108 16.92 -8.88 3.04
C ALA A 108 15.85 -9.81 2.41
N ALA A 109 16.29 -10.88 1.73
CA ALA A 109 15.40 -11.87 1.14
C ALA A 109 14.52 -12.57 2.20
N ASP A 110 15.10 -12.96 3.33
CA ASP A 110 14.37 -13.58 4.44
C ASP A 110 13.35 -12.62 5.07
N LEU A 111 13.68 -11.33 5.18
CA LEU A 111 12.76 -10.31 5.70
C LEU A 111 11.61 -10.03 4.73
N LEU A 112 11.88 -9.97 3.42
CA LEU A 112 10.85 -9.83 2.39
C LEU A 112 9.92 -11.04 2.37
N ALA A 113 10.47 -12.26 2.44
CA ALA A 113 9.69 -13.49 2.49
C ALA A 113 8.81 -13.58 3.75
N LYS A 114 9.29 -13.09 4.90
CA LYS A 114 8.47 -13.02 6.12
C LYS A 114 7.35 -11.98 6.00
N ALA A 115 7.65 -10.81 5.43
CA ALA A 115 6.67 -9.74 5.26
C ALA A 115 5.53 -10.14 4.29
N THR A 116 5.83 -10.85 3.21
CA THR A 116 4.81 -11.36 2.29
C THR A 116 3.93 -12.42 2.96
N LYS A 117 4.51 -13.27 3.82
CA LYS A 117 3.76 -14.28 4.58
C LYS A 117 2.82 -13.66 5.62
N THR A 118 3.29 -12.65 6.36
CA THR A 118 2.43 -11.91 7.29
C THR A 118 1.31 -11.16 6.56
N ALA A 119 1.60 -10.58 5.39
CA ALA A 119 0.57 -9.91 4.58
C ALA A 119 -0.48 -10.87 4.02
N SER A 120 -0.11 -12.12 3.69
CA SER A 120 -1.10 -13.14 3.31
C SER A 120 -1.93 -13.61 4.49
N GLU A 121 -1.32 -13.82 5.65
CA GLU A 121 -2.01 -14.24 6.88
C GLU A 121 -2.99 -13.16 7.37
N ASP A 122 -2.63 -11.88 7.27
CA ASP A 122 -3.53 -10.78 7.60
C ASP A 122 -4.70 -10.68 6.62
N ARG A 123 -4.48 -10.93 5.33
CA ARG A 123 -5.57 -11.02 4.33
C ARG A 123 -6.51 -12.19 4.61
N GLU A 124 -6.00 -13.35 5.00
CA GLU A 124 -6.81 -14.50 5.40
C GLU A 124 -7.63 -14.22 6.67
N ARG A 125 -7.05 -13.54 7.67
CA ARG A 125 -7.77 -13.11 8.88
C ARG A 125 -8.87 -12.10 8.57
N ILE A 126 -8.63 -11.17 7.66
CA ILE A 126 -9.65 -10.21 7.19
C ILE A 126 -10.77 -10.93 6.42
N GLY A 127 -10.41 -11.92 5.58
CA GLY A 127 -11.37 -12.78 4.88
C GLY A 127 -12.25 -13.58 5.84
N ALA A 128 -11.65 -14.22 6.84
CA ALA A 128 -12.36 -15.00 7.86
C ALA A 128 -13.32 -14.14 8.70
N LYS A 129 -12.95 -12.90 9.04
CA LYS A 129 -13.85 -11.95 9.71
C LYS A 129 -15.06 -11.58 8.84
N ARG A 130 -14.89 -11.40 7.53
CA ARG A 130 -16.01 -11.13 6.60
C ARG A 130 -16.97 -12.33 6.49
N THR A 131 -16.46 -13.56 6.52
CA THR A 131 -17.32 -14.77 6.47
C THR A 131 -18.16 -14.93 7.75
N MET A 132 -17.64 -14.56 8.92
CA MET A 132 -18.41 -14.60 10.17
C MET A 132 -19.51 -13.53 10.24
N GLN A 133 -19.28 -12.35 9.66
CA GLN A 133 -20.28 -11.27 9.66
C GLN A 133 -21.47 -11.53 8.71
N ASN A 134 -21.31 -12.43 7.73
CA ASN A 134 -22.36 -12.76 6.75
C ASN A 134 -23.30 -13.91 7.19
N ARG A 135 -23.20 -14.40 8.43
CA ARG A 135 -24.22 -15.30 8.99
C ARG A 135 -25.39 -14.46 9.53
N GLN A 136 -26.30 -14.08 8.63
CA GLN A 136 -27.59 -13.48 9.00
C GLN A 136 -28.44 -14.46 9.84
N PRO A 137 -29.23 -13.96 10.82
CA PRO A 137 -30.15 -14.80 11.58
C PRO A 137 -31.34 -15.20 10.69
N ARG A 138 -31.57 -16.51 10.55
CA ARG A 138 -32.72 -17.07 9.84
C ARG A 138 -34.00 -16.76 10.60
N PHE A 139 -34.80 -15.82 10.12
CA PHE A 139 -36.18 -15.64 10.56
C PHE A 139 -37.01 -16.88 10.16
N ARG A 140 -37.58 -17.56 11.16
CA ARG A 140 -38.52 -18.67 10.93
C ARG A 140 -39.91 -18.09 10.64
N THR A 141 -40.38 -18.25 9.40
CA THR A 141 -41.76 -17.95 9.02
C THR A 141 -42.65 -19.13 9.41
N ILE A 142 -43.61 -18.90 10.31
CA ILE A 142 -44.63 -19.88 10.67
C ILE A 142 -45.73 -19.80 9.60
N THR A 143 -45.90 -20.85 8.81
CA THR A 143 -47.01 -21.00 7.86
C THR A 143 -48.27 -21.40 8.62
N ARG A 144 -49.29 -20.54 8.58
CA ARG A 144 -50.61 -20.81 9.16
C ARG A 144 -51.50 -21.41 8.07
N ALA A 145 -51.93 -22.66 8.26
CA ALA A 145 -52.82 -23.36 7.34
C ALA A 145 -54.22 -22.74 7.36
N THR A 146 -54.77 -22.43 6.18
CA THR A 146 -56.17 -22.05 6.00
C THR A 146 -57.00 -23.31 5.77
N THR A 147 -57.87 -23.65 6.72
CA THR A 147 -58.91 -24.67 6.60
C THR A 147 -60.03 -24.14 5.70
N ALA A 148 -60.26 -24.80 4.57
CA ALA A 148 -61.49 -24.66 3.79
C ALA A 148 -62.62 -25.44 4.47
N ALA A 149 -63.79 -24.82 4.59
CA ALA A 149 -65.03 -25.49 4.97
C ALA A 149 -66.07 -25.29 3.87
N HIS A 150 -66.74 -26.39 3.54
CA HIS A 150 -67.84 -26.54 2.60
C HIS A 150 -69.12 -25.82 3.05
#